data_AF-A0A937DDT0-F1
#
_entry.id   AF-A0A937DDT0-F1
#
_cell.length_a   1.000
_cell.length_b   1.000
_cell.length_c   1.000
_cell.angle_alpha   90.00
_cell.angle_beta   90.00
_cell.angle_gamma   90.00
#
_symmetry.space_group_name_H-M   'P 1'
#
loop_
_entity.id
_entity.type
_entity.pdbx_description
1 polymer ?
#
loop_
_entity_poly.entity_id
_entity_poly.type
_entity_poly.pdbx_seq_one_letter_code
_entity_poly.pdbx_strand_id
1 'polypeptide(L)'
;MTGGEGVAVDLLASEQLTLEEMAAYLGVSTAEVQRREQAGELFSFFRERRGSERLYPFYQLAPEVYPSLIQRTRAAFDPDLVQVHYFFTRRDPDLGRLSVRELLAGRPHESFELDSVGEWLLSLPFARRLDAALAALERERNHCQAC
;
A
#
# COMPACT_ATOMS: atom_id res chain seq x y z
N MET A 1 -10.87 -35.53 -14.17
CA MET A 1 -11.62 -34.48 -14.89
C MET A 1 -12.31 -33.66 -13.81
N THR A 2 -11.61 -32.71 -13.18
CA THR A 2 -11.60 -31.26 -13.54
C THR A 2 -13.01 -30.70 -13.61
N GLY A 3 -13.42 -29.71 -12.82
CA GLY A 3 -12.72 -28.81 -11.91
C GLY A 3 -13.77 -28.06 -11.10
N GLY A 4 -13.38 -27.46 -9.99
CA GLY A 4 -13.27 -26.00 -10.00
C GLY A 4 -13.80 -25.45 -8.69
N GLU A 5 -13.30 -25.95 -7.57
CA GLU A 5 -13.53 -25.37 -6.26
C GLU A 5 -12.17 -25.21 -5.57
N GLY A 6 -11.90 -23.99 -5.11
CA GLY A 6 -10.82 -23.75 -4.15
C GLY A 6 -9.62 -22.98 -4.67
N VAL A 7 -9.79 -21.74 -5.13
CA VAL A 7 -8.80 -20.66 -4.91
C VAL A 7 -9.52 -19.31 -4.77
N ALA A 8 -10.53 -19.24 -3.92
CA ALA A 8 -11.03 -17.97 -3.38
C ALA A 8 -10.84 -17.96 -1.85
N VAL A 9 -9.77 -18.62 -1.40
CA VAL A 9 -9.38 -18.65 0.01
C VAL A 9 -8.57 -17.39 0.27
N ASP A 10 -9.23 -16.39 0.83
CA ASP A 10 -8.66 -15.51 1.84
C ASP A 10 -7.41 -14.69 1.46
N LEU A 11 -7.34 -14.22 0.21
CA LEU A 11 -6.25 -13.35 -0.30
C LEU A 11 -6.24 -11.93 0.31
N LEU A 12 -7.19 -11.61 1.19
CA LEU A 12 -7.19 -10.38 2.00
C LEU A 12 -6.56 -10.62 3.39
N ALA A 13 -6.29 -11.86 3.79
CA ALA A 13 -5.69 -12.19 5.10
C ALA A 13 -4.16 -12.24 5.05
N SER A 14 -3.53 -12.45 3.88
CA SER A 14 -2.09 -12.27 3.71
C SER A 14 -1.78 -10.81 3.36
N GLU A 15 -1.45 -9.98 4.36
CA GLU A 15 -1.07 -8.58 4.15
C GLU A 15 0.20 -8.39 3.28
N GLN A 16 0.90 -9.49 2.95
CA GLN A 16 2.17 -9.49 2.24
C GLN A 16 2.25 -10.68 1.26
N LEU A 17 2.92 -10.47 0.12
CA LEU A 17 3.19 -11.45 -0.92
C LEU A 17 4.68 -11.78 -0.99
N THR A 18 5.02 -13.03 -1.29
CA THR A 18 6.37 -13.40 -1.73
C THR A 18 6.71 -12.79 -3.10
N LEU A 19 7.98 -12.86 -3.51
CA LEU A 19 8.41 -12.40 -4.83
C LEU A 19 7.67 -13.13 -5.96
N GLU A 20 7.48 -14.44 -5.82
CA GLU A 20 6.79 -15.30 -6.77
C GLU A 20 5.31 -14.97 -6.84
N GLU A 21 4.64 -14.76 -5.71
CA GLU A 21 3.23 -14.37 -5.66
C GLU A 21 3.00 -12.97 -6.24
N MET A 22 3.89 -12.02 -5.94
CA MET A 22 3.85 -10.67 -6.52
C MET A 22 4.00 -10.71 -8.04
N ALA A 23 4.96 -11.51 -8.55
CA ALA A 23 5.18 -11.69 -9.97
C ALA A 23 3.96 -12.32 -10.66
N ALA A 24 3.40 -13.37 -10.06
CA ALA A 24 2.20 -14.03 -10.55
C ALA A 24 0.99 -13.09 -10.59
N TYR A 25 0.79 -12.27 -9.56
CA TYR A 25 -0.31 -11.30 -9.50
C TYR A 25 -0.19 -10.24 -10.59
N LEU A 26 1.02 -9.69 -10.78
CA LEU A 26 1.28 -8.67 -11.78
C LEU A 26 1.32 -9.21 -13.23
N GLY A 27 1.35 -10.53 -13.41
CA GLY A 27 1.51 -11.16 -14.72
C GLY A 27 2.89 -10.88 -15.35
N VAL A 28 3.93 -10.75 -14.51
CA VAL A 28 5.31 -10.44 -14.94
C VAL A 28 6.31 -11.44 -14.36
N SER A 29 7.59 -11.33 -14.75
CA SER A 29 8.66 -12.15 -14.17
C SER A 29 9.11 -11.62 -12.80
N THR A 30 9.70 -12.49 -11.98
CA THR A 30 10.33 -12.08 -10.71
C THR A 30 11.45 -11.05 -10.93
N ALA A 31 12.19 -11.14 -12.04
CA ALA A 31 13.18 -10.14 -12.44
C ALA A 31 12.55 -8.76 -12.71
N GLU A 32 11.35 -8.72 -13.30
CA GLU A 32 10.61 -7.47 -13.51
C GLU A 32 10.13 -6.88 -12.19
N VAL A 33 9.65 -7.70 -11.24
CA VAL A 33 9.30 -7.22 -9.88
C VAL A 33 10.52 -6.59 -9.20
N GLN A 34 11.68 -7.26 -9.25
CA GLN A 34 12.93 -6.73 -8.70
C GLN A 34 13.37 -5.42 -9.38
N ARG A 35 13.21 -5.33 -10.71
CA ARG A 35 13.50 -4.09 -11.46
C ARG A 35 12.61 -2.94 -10.98
N ARG A 36 11.32 -3.18 -10.77
CA ARG A 36 10.37 -2.17 -10.26
C ARG A 36 10.69 -1.75 -8.83
N GLU A 37 11.08 -2.69 -7.97
CA GLU A 37 11.55 -2.40 -6.61
C GLU A 37 12.80 -1.50 -6.61
N GLN A 38 13.77 -1.80 -7.48
CA GLN A 38 14.97 -0.97 -7.68
C GLN A 38 14.63 0.42 -8.22
N ALA A 39 13.62 0.52 -9.08
CA ALA A 39 13.11 1.78 -9.62
C ALA A 39 12.25 2.60 -8.62
N GLY A 40 12.08 2.12 -7.39
CA GLY A 40 11.27 2.84 -6.39
C GLY A 40 9.77 2.59 -6.48
N GLU A 41 9.31 1.80 -7.45
CA GLU A 41 7.88 1.58 -7.72
C GLU A 41 7.24 0.59 -6.74
N LEU A 42 8.06 -0.28 -6.14
CA LEU A 42 7.67 -1.25 -5.12
C LEU A 42 8.68 -1.19 -3.96
N PHE A 43 8.33 -1.77 -2.82
CA PHE A 43 9.27 -2.11 -1.74
C PHE A 43 8.90 -3.42 -1.07
N SER A 44 9.90 -4.05 -0.44
CA SER A 44 9.73 -5.28 0.33
C SER A 44 10.35 -5.16 1.72
N PHE A 45 9.94 -6.07 2.60
CA PHE A 45 10.56 -6.33 3.89
C PHE A 45 11.25 -7.68 3.87
N PHE A 46 12.33 -7.81 4.64
CA PHE A 46 12.95 -9.10 4.90
C PHE A 46 12.39 -9.69 6.19
N ARG A 47 11.95 -10.95 6.13
CA ARG A 47 11.59 -11.72 7.32
C ARG A 47 12.73 -12.68 7.68
N GLU A 48 13.31 -12.56 8.87
CA GLU A 48 14.51 -13.33 9.27
C GLU A 48 14.25 -14.81 9.64
N ARG A 49 13.06 -15.38 9.40
CA ARG A 49 12.81 -16.79 9.76
C ARG A 49 13.19 -17.75 8.64
N ARG A 50 14.33 -18.46 8.82
CA ARG A 50 14.80 -19.61 7.99
C ARG A 50 15.01 -19.31 6.49
N GLY A 51 15.63 -18.17 6.20
CA GLY A 51 15.93 -17.70 4.85
C GLY A 51 15.45 -16.26 4.73
N SER A 52 16.24 -15.41 4.09
CA SER A 52 15.88 -14.00 3.86
C SER A 52 14.81 -13.93 2.78
N GLU A 53 13.55 -14.22 3.16
CA GLU A 53 12.40 -14.13 2.27
C GLU A 53 11.96 -12.66 2.14
N ARG A 54 11.75 -12.22 0.89
CA ARG A 54 11.23 -10.89 0.57
C ARG A 54 9.71 -10.92 0.59
N LEU A 55 9.13 -10.02 1.36
CA LEU A 55 7.70 -9.87 1.51
C LEU A 55 7.25 -8.48 1.06
N TYR A 56 6.34 -8.45 0.09
CA TYR A 56 5.82 -7.24 -0.52
C TYR A 56 4.42 -6.96 0.00
N PRO A 57 4.16 -5.82 0.66
CA PRO A 57 2.80 -5.46 1.06
C PRO A 57 1.80 -5.51 -0.10
N PHE A 58 0.70 -6.26 0.07
CA PHE A 58 -0.29 -6.51 -0.99
C PHE A 58 -0.94 -5.22 -1.52
N TYR A 59 -1.09 -4.21 -0.66
CA TYR A 59 -1.72 -2.93 -1.04
C TYR A 59 -0.98 -2.19 -2.17
N GLN A 60 0.28 -2.53 -2.45
CA GLN A 60 1.06 -1.93 -3.54
C GLN A 60 0.52 -2.27 -4.93
N LEU A 61 -0.42 -3.21 -5.01
CA LEU A 61 -1.04 -3.71 -6.23
C LEU A 61 -2.25 -2.89 -6.71
N ALA A 62 -2.66 -1.85 -5.99
CA ALA A 62 -3.78 -1.01 -6.39
C ALA A 62 -3.47 -0.30 -7.74
N PRO A 63 -4.27 -0.52 -8.79
CA PRO A 63 -3.84 -0.23 -10.15
C PRO A 63 -3.75 1.28 -10.44
N GLU A 64 -2.61 1.65 -11.02
CA GLU A 64 -2.36 2.77 -11.94
C GLU A 64 -1.95 4.13 -11.38
N VAL A 65 -2.09 4.41 -10.07
CA VAL A 65 -1.50 5.64 -9.48
C VAL A 65 -0.75 5.42 -8.17
N TYR A 66 -0.55 4.16 -7.81
CA TYR A 66 0.26 3.75 -6.67
C TYR A 66 1.79 3.91 -6.89
N PRO A 67 2.36 3.70 -8.10
CA PRO A 67 3.82 3.80 -8.27
C PRO A 67 4.38 5.19 -7.96
N SER A 68 3.69 6.26 -8.38
CA SER A 68 4.14 7.64 -8.13
C SER A 68 4.02 8.01 -6.65
N LEU A 69 2.96 7.54 -5.96
CA LEU A 69 2.82 7.74 -4.53
C LEU A 69 3.88 6.96 -3.76
N ILE A 70 4.12 5.68 -4.07
CA ILE A 70 5.20 4.89 -3.45
C ILE A 70 6.54 5.60 -3.66
N GLN A 71 6.87 6.03 -4.88
CA GLN A 71 8.13 6.72 -5.16
C GLN A 71 8.27 8.00 -4.34
N ARG A 72 7.22 8.81 -4.24
CA ARG A 72 7.22 10.05 -3.43
C ARG A 72 7.32 9.76 -1.94
N THR A 73 6.59 8.77 -1.43
CA THR A 73 6.64 8.35 -0.03
C THR A 73 8.01 7.78 0.32
N ARG A 74 8.59 6.94 -0.55
CA ARG A 74 9.96 6.45 -0.40
C ARG A 74 10.95 7.61 -0.40
N ALA A 75 10.87 8.53 -1.36
CA ALA A 75 11.76 9.70 -1.39
C ALA A 75 11.62 10.63 -0.16
N ALA A 76 10.44 10.67 0.49
CA ALA A 76 10.22 11.45 1.70
C ALA A 76 10.79 10.80 2.96
N PHE A 77 10.87 9.47 3.01
CA PHE A 77 11.25 8.72 4.20
C PHE A 77 12.52 7.86 4.04
N ASP A 78 13.16 7.84 2.88
CA ASP A 78 14.40 7.07 2.62
C ASP A 78 15.48 7.39 3.65
N PRO A 79 16.16 6.40 4.26
CA PRO A 79 16.10 4.94 4.00
C PRO A 79 15.07 4.14 4.81
N ASP A 80 14.15 4.77 5.53
CA ASP A 80 13.25 4.10 6.47
C ASP A 80 11.98 3.53 5.80
N LEU A 81 12.08 2.29 5.30
CA LEU A 81 10.93 1.56 4.74
C LEU A 81 9.84 1.25 5.77
N VAL A 82 10.16 1.25 7.08
CA VAL A 82 9.15 1.08 8.13
C VAL A 82 8.25 2.32 8.17
N GLN A 83 8.81 3.53 8.03
CA GLN A 83 8.03 4.76 7.92
C GLN A 83 7.19 4.81 6.65
N VAL A 84 7.74 4.35 5.52
CA VAL A 84 6.96 4.20 4.27
C VAL A 84 5.73 3.33 4.52
N HIS A 85 5.90 2.15 5.12
CA HIS A 85 4.78 1.27 5.40
C HIS A 85 3.81 1.82 6.44
N TYR A 86 4.32 2.46 7.49
CA TYR A 86 3.52 3.10 8.53
C TYR A 86 2.62 4.20 7.95
N PHE A 87 3.13 5.03 7.04
CA PHE A 87 2.33 6.03 6.32
C PHE A 87 1.12 5.41 5.60
N PHE A 88 1.29 4.24 4.99
CA PHE A 88 0.21 3.55 4.28
C PHE A 88 -0.82 2.88 5.19
N THR A 89 -0.41 2.38 6.37
CA THR A 89 -1.23 1.52 7.23
C THR A 89 -1.80 2.21 8.45
N ARG A 90 -1.17 3.29 8.95
CA ARG A 90 -1.71 4.05 10.07
C ARG A 90 -3.03 4.72 9.68
N ARG A 91 -3.97 4.80 10.62
CA ARG A 91 -5.17 5.62 10.46
C ARG A 91 -4.85 7.07 10.74
N ASP A 92 -5.33 7.95 9.87
CA ASP A 92 -5.04 9.39 9.94
C ASP A 92 -6.33 10.15 10.31
N PRO A 93 -6.36 10.91 11.42
CA PRO A 93 -7.52 11.73 11.80
C PRO A 93 -7.93 12.73 10.71
N ASP A 94 -6.98 13.28 9.96
CA ASP A 94 -7.27 14.23 8.87
C ASP A 94 -7.87 13.53 7.64
N LEU A 95 -7.75 12.21 7.56
CA LEU A 95 -8.38 11.37 6.52
C LEU A 95 -9.65 10.69 7.03
N GLY A 96 -10.31 11.24 8.05
CA GLY A 96 -11.52 10.67 8.61
C GLY A 96 -11.29 9.28 9.21
N ARG A 97 -10.12 9.10 9.84
CA ARG A 97 -9.65 7.83 10.44
C ARG A 97 -9.42 6.71 9.44
N LEU A 98 -9.36 7.01 8.14
CA LEU A 98 -8.89 6.08 7.12
C LEU A 98 -7.37 6.03 7.13
N SER A 99 -6.82 4.86 6.86
CA SER A 99 -5.44 4.75 6.38
C SER A 99 -5.36 5.12 4.89
N VAL A 100 -4.17 5.49 4.41
CA VAL A 100 -3.97 5.79 2.98
C VAL A 100 -4.33 4.58 2.12
N ARG A 101 -4.03 3.35 2.57
CA ARG A 101 -4.44 2.12 1.86
C ARG A 101 -5.97 2.00 1.74
N GLU A 102 -6.71 2.28 2.81
CA GLU A 102 -8.19 2.19 2.82
C GLU A 102 -8.82 3.29 1.97
N LEU A 103 -8.29 4.51 2.10
CA LEU A 103 -8.67 5.66 1.31
C LEU A 103 -8.51 5.35 -0.19
N LEU A 104 -7.37 4.81 -0.62
CA LEU A 104 -7.13 4.49 -2.03
C LEU A 104 -7.92 3.27 -2.50
N ALA A 105 -8.12 2.27 -1.65
CA ALA A 105 -8.99 1.13 -1.94
C ALA A 105 -10.47 1.52 -2.08
N GLY A 106 -10.88 2.67 -1.54
CA GLY A 106 -12.26 3.16 -1.62
C GLY A 106 -13.20 2.43 -0.67
N ARG A 107 -12.64 1.77 0.35
CA ARG A 107 -13.40 1.04 1.36
C ARG A 107 -12.56 0.88 2.64
N PRO A 108 -13.18 0.96 3.83
CA PRO A 108 -12.51 0.60 5.07
C PRO A 108 -12.20 -0.90 5.08
N HIS A 109 -11.11 -1.30 5.75
CA HIS A 109 -10.73 -2.71 5.85
C HIS A 109 -11.47 -3.42 7.00
N GLU A 110 -11.84 -2.67 8.05
CA GLU A 110 -12.59 -3.16 9.19
C GLU A 110 -13.94 -2.44 9.29
N SER A 111 -14.92 -3.10 9.90
CA SER A 111 -16.20 -2.48 10.25
C SER A 111 -16.01 -1.54 11.44
N PHE A 112 -15.61 -0.29 11.16
CA PHE A 112 -15.62 0.80 12.12
C PHE A 112 -16.50 1.94 11.61
N GLU A 113 -17.04 2.74 12.53
CA GLU A 113 -17.79 3.93 12.17
C GLU A 113 -16.83 4.98 11.61
N LEU A 114 -17.04 5.32 10.34
CA LEU A 114 -16.41 6.47 9.70
C LEU A 114 -17.04 7.75 10.24
N ASP A 115 -16.23 8.79 10.39
CA ASP A 115 -16.79 10.13 10.54
C ASP A 115 -17.24 10.70 9.18
N SER A 116 -17.86 11.87 9.20
CA SER A 116 -18.36 12.53 8.00
C SER A 116 -17.25 12.86 6.98
N VAL A 117 -16.00 13.04 7.44
CA VAL A 117 -14.86 13.27 6.56
C VAL A 117 -14.50 11.98 5.84
N GLY A 118 -14.44 10.85 6.55
CA GLY A 118 -14.15 9.54 5.98
C GLY A 118 -15.21 9.11 4.96
N GLU A 119 -16.49 9.26 5.30
CA GLU A 119 -17.59 9.00 4.37
C GLU A 119 -17.51 9.86 3.10
N TRP A 120 -17.28 11.17 3.28
CA TRP A 120 -17.11 12.10 2.16
C TRP A 120 -15.92 11.71 1.29
N LEU A 121 -14.75 11.44 1.87
CA LEU A 121 -13.55 11.05 1.13
C LEU A 121 -13.77 9.78 0.31
N LEU A 122 -14.41 8.75 0.87
CA LEU A 122 -14.70 7.51 0.15
C LEU A 122 -15.72 7.69 -0.99
N SER A 123 -16.58 8.72 -0.92
CA SER A 123 -17.49 9.07 -2.00
C SER A 123 -16.80 9.71 -3.21
N LEU A 124 -15.55 10.18 -3.05
CA LEU A 124 -14.83 10.89 -4.10
C LEU A 124 -14.26 9.94 -5.18
N PRO A 125 -14.11 10.42 -6.43
CA PRO A 125 -13.35 9.71 -7.46
C PRO A 125 -11.92 9.42 -6.99
N PHE A 126 -11.34 8.31 -7.49
CA PHE A 126 -10.00 7.86 -7.09
C PHE A 126 -8.94 8.97 -7.16
N ALA A 127 -8.94 9.78 -8.22
CA ALA A 127 -7.98 10.88 -8.38
C ALA A 127 -8.01 11.88 -7.21
N ARG A 128 -9.19 12.17 -6.65
CA ARG A 128 -9.33 13.06 -5.49
C ARG A 128 -8.92 12.40 -4.18
N ARG A 129 -9.14 11.09 -4.06
CA ARG A 129 -8.64 10.31 -2.92
C ARG A 129 -7.11 10.25 -2.93
N LEU A 130 -6.51 10.16 -4.10
CA LEU A 130 -5.07 10.28 -4.28
C LEU A 130 -4.54 11.67 -3.94
N ASP A 131 -5.20 12.76 -4.39
CA ASP A 131 -4.83 14.12 -4.01
C ASP A 131 -4.79 14.28 -2.48
N ALA A 132 -5.78 13.72 -1.77
CA ALA A 132 -5.82 13.72 -0.31
C ALA A 132 -4.67 12.92 0.33
N ALA A 133 -4.33 11.76 -0.23
CA ALA A 133 -3.17 10.97 0.22
C ALA A 133 -1.84 11.72 0.02
N LEU A 134 -1.67 12.39 -1.11
CA LEU A 134 -0.49 13.22 -1.38
C LEU A 134 -0.39 14.41 -0.43
N ALA A 135 -1.52 15.07 -0.15
CA ALA A 135 -1.56 16.16 0.83
C ALA A 135 -1.21 15.67 2.24
N ALA A 136 -1.61 14.46 2.62
CA ALA A 136 -1.22 13.85 3.90
C ALA A 136 0.30 13.60 3.96
N LEU A 137 0.90 13.09 2.87
CA LEU A 137 2.35 12.91 2.78
C LEU A 137 3.10 14.24 2.95
N GLU A 138 2.62 15.31 2.32
CA GLU A 138 3.24 16.64 2.43
C GLU A 138 3.16 17.19 3.86
N ARG A 139 2.03 17.01 4.55
CA ARG A 139 1.90 17.38 5.97
C ARG A 139 2.90 16.64 6.84
N GLU A 140 3.01 15.32 6.67
CA GLU A 140 3.94 14.50 7.45
C GLU A 140 5.40 14.94 7.23
N ARG A 141 5.78 15.17 5.96
CA ARG A 141 7.13 15.63 5.61
C ARG A 141 7.45 16.97 6.26
N ASN A 142 6.52 17.93 6.23
CA ASN A 142 6.71 19.24 6.84
C ASN A 142 6.81 19.16 8.36
N HIS A 143 6.13 18.20 8.99
CA HIS A 143 6.24 17.96 10.42
C HIS A 143 7.62 17.40 10.81
N CYS A 144 8.15 16.44 10.05
CA CYS A 144 9.48 15.87 10.29
C CYS A 144 10.63 16.86 10.05
N GLN A 145 10.48 17.83 9.14
CA GLN A 145 11.52 18.85 8.86
C GLN A 145 11.59 19.99 9.89
N ALA A 146 10.57 20.13 10.73
CA ALA A 146 10.49 21.19 11.75
C ALA A 146 11.07 20.76 13.12
N CYS A 147 11.61 19.55 13.23
CA CYS A 147 12.23 18.96 14.42
C CYS A 147 13.75 18.95 14.30
#